data_AF-A0A2V7TZ68-F1
#
_entry.id   AF-A0A2V7TZ68-F1
#
_cell.length_a   1.000
_cell.length_b   1.000
_cell.length_c   1.000
_cell.angle_alpha   90.00
_cell.angle_beta   90.00
_cell.angle_gamma   90.00
#
_symmetry.space_group_name_H-M   'P 1'
#
loop_
_entity.id
_entity.type
_entity.pdbx_description
1 polymer ?
#
loop_
_entity_poly.entity_id
_entity_poly.type
_entity_poly.pdbx_seq_one_letter_code
_entity_poly.pdbx_strand_id
1 'polypeptide(L)'
;MGRGAAALLVLAGLASAGCAAKWAYRQGQGEAKKGNWDMAVARLTKAQQKDPNNIGYKIALENARVQASRYHQDQARKALAADNIDKAAEELKIATDYDPSNKAASDQLANVKDSLLKRPRALGCRCSRPAAPPPSGCTFPTPRCRRCWRRWASWRA
;
A
#
# COMPACT_ATOMS: atom_id res chain seq x y z
N MET A 1 19.93 35.54 38.00
CA MET A 1 18.96 35.93 36.95
C MET A 1 18.77 34.88 35.83
N GLY A 2 19.46 33.73 35.82
CA GLY A 2 19.40 32.78 34.69
C GLY A 2 18.28 31.71 34.70
N ARG A 3 17.70 31.39 35.87
CA ARG A 3 16.68 30.32 35.99
C ARG A 3 15.30 30.70 35.44
N GLY A 4 14.90 31.97 35.58
CA GLY A 4 13.63 32.48 35.06
C GLY A 4 13.62 32.58 33.53
N ALA A 5 14.73 33.01 32.93
CA ALA A 5 14.87 33.10 31.47
C ALA A 5 14.85 31.70 30.81
N ALA A 6 15.51 30.71 31.42
CA ALA A 6 15.48 29.33 30.93
C ALA A 6 14.07 28.71 31.05
N ALA A 7 13.35 28.95 32.15
CA ALA A 7 11.98 28.47 32.34
C ALA A 7 11.00 29.13 31.34
N LEU A 8 11.14 30.43 31.06
CA LEU A 8 10.33 31.16 30.08
C LEU A 8 10.56 30.67 28.64
N LEU A 9 11.81 30.36 28.27
CA LEU A 9 12.13 29.83 26.95
C LEU A 9 11.58 28.41 26.74
N VAL A 10 11.61 27.55 27.76
CA VAL A 10 11.01 26.21 27.70
C VAL A 10 9.48 26.29 27.58
N LEU A 11 8.82 27.15 28.36
CA LEU A 11 7.37 27.34 28.30
C LEU A 11 6.90 27.89 26.94
N ALA A 12 7.66 28.82 26.34
CA ALA A 12 7.37 29.33 25.00
C ALA A 12 7.51 28.25 23.91
N GLY A 13 8.49 27.35 24.05
CA GLY A 13 8.68 26.21 23.15
C GLY A 13 7.49 25.24 23.14
N LEU A 14 6.98 24.85 24.32
CA LEU A 14 5.84 23.93 24.42
C LEU A 14 4.54 24.52 23.87
N ALA A 15 4.31 25.83 24.05
CA ALA A 15 3.11 26.50 23.54
C ALA A 15 3.03 26.51 22.00
N SER A 16 4.17 26.69 21.31
CA SER A 16 4.21 26.72 19.84
C SER A 16 3.96 25.34 19.20
N ALA A 17 4.45 24.26 19.83
CA ALA A 17 4.22 22.89 19.37
C ALA A 17 2.72 22.51 19.41
N GLY A 18 2.02 22.91 20.47
CA GLY A 18 0.57 22.65 20.62
C GLY A 18 -0.30 23.33 19.55
N CYS A 19 0.02 24.55 19.15
CA CYS A 19 -0.73 25.27 18.11
C CYS A 19 -0.58 24.60 16.74
N ALA A 20 0.65 24.19 16.39
CA ALA A 20 0.91 23.49 15.14
C ALA A 20 0.27 22.09 15.11
N ALA A 21 0.25 21.36 16.24
CA ALA A 21 -0.41 20.07 16.36
C ALA A 21 -1.93 20.18 16.18
N LYS A 22 -2.56 21.17 16.86
CA LYS A 22 -4.00 21.43 16.76
C LYS A 22 -4.44 21.81 15.35
N TRP A 23 -3.63 22.60 14.64
CA TRP A 23 -3.90 22.92 13.24
C TRP A 23 -3.85 21.67 12.35
N ALA A 24 -2.80 20.84 12.47
CA ALA A 24 -2.69 19.59 11.72
C ALA A 24 -3.86 18.63 12.00
N TYR A 25 -4.28 18.53 13.27
CA TYR A 25 -5.44 17.75 13.67
C TYR A 25 -6.73 18.22 12.99
N ARG A 26 -7.00 19.54 13.00
CA ARG A 26 -8.20 20.10 12.34
C ARG A 26 -8.19 19.84 10.84
N GLN A 27 -7.04 19.94 10.18
CA GLN A 27 -6.91 19.62 8.76
C GLN A 27 -7.20 18.14 8.49
N GLY A 28 -6.64 17.24 9.29
CA GLY A 28 -6.90 15.80 9.17
C GLY A 28 -8.36 15.44 9.38
N GLN A 29 -9.02 16.03 10.38
CA GLN A 29 -10.46 15.86 10.59
C GLN A 29 -11.28 16.44 9.43
N GLY A 30 -10.82 17.53 8.80
CA GLY A 30 -11.44 18.09 7.60
C GLY A 30 -11.36 17.13 6.41
N GLU A 31 -10.21 16.51 6.18
CA GLU A 31 -10.04 15.51 5.11
C GLU A 31 -10.81 14.21 5.39
N ALA A 32 -10.87 13.76 6.65
CA ALA A 32 -11.69 12.63 7.07
C ALA A 32 -13.17 12.85 6.74
N LYS A 33 -13.70 14.06 6.99
CA LYS A 33 -15.09 14.42 6.65
C LYS A 33 -15.38 14.40 5.15
N LYS A 34 -14.36 14.63 4.31
CA LYS A 34 -14.48 14.54 2.84
C LYS A 34 -14.34 13.11 2.31
N GLY A 35 -13.99 12.14 3.17
CA GLY A 35 -13.67 10.77 2.77
C GLY A 35 -12.26 10.59 2.21
N ASN A 36 -11.39 11.60 2.34
CA ASN A 36 -9.99 11.54 1.89
C ASN A 36 -9.13 10.87 2.98
N TRP A 37 -9.33 9.57 3.18
CA TRP A 37 -8.80 8.85 4.34
C TRP A 37 -7.26 8.81 4.38
N ASP A 38 -6.58 8.65 3.25
CA ASP A 38 -5.11 8.68 3.20
C ASP A 38 -4.54 10.03 3.68
N MET A 39 -5.16 11.12 3.22
CA MET A 39 -4.77 12.48 3.59
C MET A 39 -5.11 12.75 5.05
N ALA A 40 -6.24 12.24 5.54
CA ALA A 40 -6.59 12.31 6.95
C ALA A 40 -5.53 11.62 7.82
N VAL A 41 -5.13 10.38 7.47
CA VAL A 41 -4.07 9.63 8.17
C VAL A 41 -2.76 10.41 8.15
N ALA A 42 -2.35 10.97 7.01
CA ALA A 42 -1.11 11.74 6.90
C ALA A 42 -1.12 12.99 7.81
N ARG A 43 -2.23 13.74 7.83
CA ARG A 43 -2.38 14.97 8.64
C ARG A 43 -2.49 14.65 10.14
N LEU A 44 -3.21 13.59 10.51
CA LEU A 44 -3.35 13.14 11.89
C LEU A 44 -2.05 12.54 12.43
N THR A 45 -1.29 11.82 11.59
CA THR A 45 0.08 11.37 11.91
C THR A 45 0.95 12.56 12.27
N LYS A 46 0.90 13.64 11.48
CA LYS A 46 1.64 14.88 11.77
C LYS A 46 1.17 15.54 13.09
N ALA A 47 -0.11 15.47 13.42
CA ALA A 47 -0.61 15.97 14.69
C ALA A 47 -0.05 15.15 15.88
N GLN A 48 -0.07 13.82 15.79
CA GLN A 48 0.50 12.93 16.80
C GLN A 48 2.02 13.09 16.94
N GLN A 49 2.74 13.29 15.84
CA GLN A 49 4.20 13.53 15.90
C GLN A 49 4.55 14.84 16.61
N LYS A 50 3.72 15.86 16.46
CA LYS A 50 3.93 17.17 17.12
C LYS A 50 3.54 17.15 18.60
N ASP A 51 2.59 16.32 18.98
CA ASP A 51 2.15 16.14 20.36
C ASP A 51 1.83 14.66 20.65
N PRO A 52 2.86 13.85 20.99
CA PRO A 52 2.72 12.41 21.17
C PRO A 52 2.03 12.01 22.48
N ASN A 53 1.84 12.96 23.40
CA ASN A 53 1.19 12.69 24.69
C ASN A 53 -0.33 12.90 24.62
N ASN A 54 -0.82 13.54 23.56
CA ASN A 54 -2.25 13.76 23.36
C ASN A 54 -2.97 12.49 22.90
N ILE A 55 -3.74 11.90 23.82
CA ILE A 55 -4.53 10.70 23.56
C ILE A 55 -5.59 10.92 22.47
N GLY A 56 -6.16 12.13 22.38
CA GLY A 56 -7.14 12.47 21.36
C GLY A 56 -6.60 12.37 19.94
N TYR A 57 -5.33 12.73 19.72
CA TYR A 57 -4.68 12.59 18.40
C TYR A 57 -4.40 11.15 18.04
N LYS A 58 -3.99 10.33 19.01
CA LYS A 58 -3.82 8.88 18.83
C LYS A 58 -5.13 8.22 18.42
N ILE A 59 -6.20 8.47 19.19
CA ILE A 59 -7.53 7.92 18.90
C ILE A 59 -8.00 8.34 17.50
N ALA A 60 -7.84 9.62 17.14
CA ALA A 60 -8.24 10.09 15.83
C ALA A 60 -7.43 9.45 14.69
N LEU A 61 -6.11 9.29 14.86
CA LEU A 61 -5.27 8.60 13.87
C LEU A 61 -5.70 7.15 13.70
N GLU A 62 -5.89 6.41 14.79
CA GLU A 62 -6.31 5.01 14.73
C GLU A 62 -7.69 4.87 14.07
N ASN A 63 -8.64 5.74 14.42
CA ASN A 63 -9.94 5.78 13.74
C ASN A 63 -9.79 6.04 12.23
N ALA A 64 -8.94 7.00 11.84
CA ALA A 64 -8.70 7.29 10.43
C ALA A 64 -8.05 6.12 9.69
N ARG A 65 -7.13 5.37 10.33
CA ARG A 65 -6.52 4.16 9.77
C ARG A 65 -7.55 3.05 9.55
N VAL A 66 -8.43 2.81 10.52
CA VAL A 66 -9.53 1.85 10.37
C VAL A 66 -10.45 2.24 9.21
N GLN A 67 -10.77 3.52 9.06
CA GLN A 67 -11.58 3.98 7.93
C GLN A 67 -10.84 3.88 6.59
N ALA A 68 -9.54 4.20 6.55
CA ALA A 68 -8.70 4.02 5.37
C ALA A 68 -8.64 2.56 4.94
N SER A 69 -8.46 1.64 5.90
CA SER A 69 -8.51 0.19 5.63
C SER A 69 -9.82 -0.23 4.98
N ARG A 70 -10.96 0.18 5.54
CA ARG A 70 -12.29 -0.11 4.97
C ARG A 70 -12.49 0.49 3.59
N TYR A 71 -11.96 1.70 3.36
CA TYR A 71 -12.01 2.37 2.07
C TYR A 71 -11.24 1.58 1.00
N HIS A 72 -10.00 1.19 1.27
CA HIS A 72 -9.19 0.39 0.33
C HIS A 72 -9.77 -1.01 0.12
N GLN A 73 -10.36 -1.61 1.15
CA GLN A 73 -11.10 -2.86 0.99
C GLN A 73 -12.32 -2.71 0.04
N ASP A 74 -13.01 -1.56 0.08
CA ASP A 74 -14.08 -1.25 -0.87
C ASP A 74 -13.57 -1.05 -2.30
N GLN A 75 -12.44 -0.34 -2.46
CA GLN A 75 -11.79 -0.18 -3.77
C GLN A 75 -11.36 -1.53 -4.35
N ALA A 76 -10.86 -2.44 -3.51
CA ALA A 76 -10.55 -3.79 -3.94
C ALA A 76 -11.79 -4.56 -4.40
N ARG A 77 -12.92 -4.45 -3.69
CA ARG A 77 -14.18 -5.09 -4.13
C ARG A 77 -14.61 -4.57 -5.50
N LYS A 78 -14.49 -3.26 -5.74
CA LYS A 78 -14.76 -2.65 -7.07
C LYS A 78 -13.79 -3.15 -8.13
N ALA A 79 -12.51 -3.28 -7.81
CA ALA A 79 -11.51 -3.83 -8.73
C ALA A 79 -11.78 -5.29 -9.09
N LEU A 80 -12.20 -6.12 -8.11
CA LEU A 80 -12.62 -7.50 -8.34
C LEU A 80 -13.87 -7.59 -9.22
N ALA A 81 -14.86 -6.71 -9.00
CA ALA A 81 -16.04 -6.63 -9.86
C ALA A 81 -15.70 -6.24 -11.31
N ALA A 82 -14.56 -5.55 -11.52
CA ALA A 82 -14.04 -5.20 -12.84
C ALA A 82 -13.01 -6.22 -13.40
N ASP A 83 -12.90 -7.41 -12.80
CA ASP A 83 -11.91 -8.47 -13.13
C ASP A 83 -10.43 -8.03 -13.05
N ASN A 84 -10.17 -6.91 -12.38
CA ASN A 84 -8.82 -6.40 -12.17
C ASN A 84 -8.23 -6.93 -10.86
N ILE A 85 -7.83 -8.21 -10.90
CA ILE A 85 -7.30 -8.95 -9.74
C ILE A 85 -5.99 -8.33 -9.21
N ASP A 86 -5.13 -7.82 -10.11
CA ASP A 86 -3.85 -7.20 -9.73
C ASP A 86 -4.09 -5.92 -8.90
N LYS A 87 -4.99 -5.05 -9.35
CA LYS A 87 -5.38 -3.86 -8.59
C LYS A 87 -6.05 -4.23 -7.27
N ALA A 88 -6.92 -5.24 -7.26
CA ALA A 88 -7.55 -5.69 -6.02
C ALA A 88 -6.52 -6.15 -4.98
N ALA A 89 -5.45 -6.83 -5.40
CA ALA A 89 -4.38 -7.26 -4.50
C ALA A 89 -3.62 -6.08 -3.89
N GLU A 90 -3.34 -5.04 -4.69
CA GLU A 90 -2.66 -3.82 -4.23
C GLU A 90 -3.51 -3.08 -3.19
N GLU A 91 -4.78 -2.84 -3.50
CA GLU A 91 -5.71 -2.15 -2.61
C GLU A 91 -5.92 -2.93 -1.29
N LEU A 92 -6.06 -4.26 -1.35
CA LEU A 92 -6.17 -5.08 -0.15
C LEU A 92 -4.89 -5.06 0.69
N LYS A 93 -3.72 -5.00 0.06
CA LYS A 93 -2.45 -4.85 0.80
C LYS A 93 -2.43 -3.52 1.56
N ILE A 94 -2.82 -2.43 0.91
CA ILE A 94 -2.93 -1.11 1.57
C ILE A 94 -3.93 -1.19 2.73
N ALA A 95 -5.07 -1.86 2.54
CA ALA A 95 -6.06 -2.04 3.60
C ALA A 95 -5.49 -2.78 4.82
N THR A 96 -4.71 -3.85 4.62
CA THR A 96 -4.07 -4.59 5.70
C THR A 96 -2.89 -3.84 6.33
N ASP A 97 -2.20 -2.99 5.56
CA ASP A 97 -1.10 -2.16 6.07
C ASP A 97 -1.64 -1.06 7.01
N TYR A 98 -2.84 -0.54 6.74
CA TYR A 98 -3.51 0.42 7.63
C TYR A 98 -4.10 -0.23 8.90
N ASP A 99 -4.77 -1.36 8.75
CA ASP A 99 -5.38 -2.09 9.87
C ASP A 99 -5.15 -3.62 9.74
N PRO A 100 -4.10 -4.15 10.38
CA PRO A 100 -3.83 -5.58 10.40
C PRO A 100 -4.93 -6.39 11.12
N SER A 101 -5.76 -5.76 11.95
CA SER A 101 -6.85 -6.42 12.66
C SER A 101 -8.10 -6.63 11.80
N ASN A 102 -8.15 -6.01 10.61
CA ASN A 102 -9.22 -6.21 9.64
C ASN A 102 -9.11 -7.60 8.99
N LYS A 103 -9.65 -8.62 9.69
CA LYS A 103 -9.64 -10.01 9.24
C LYS A 103 -10.28 -10.18 7.86
N ALA A 104 -11.33 -9.41 7.56
CA ALA A 104 -11.99 -9.49 6.25
C ALA A 104 -11.06 -9.07 5.10
N ALA A 105 -10.31 -7.99 5.25
CA ALA A 105 -9.32 -7.57 4.25
C ALA A 105 -8.18 -8.61 4.12
N SER A 106 -7.69 -9.13 5.24
CA SER A 106 -6.63 -10.16 5.27
C SER A 106 -7.05 -11.46 4.57
N ASP A 107 -8.26 -11.95 4.84
CA ASP A 107 -8.81 -13.15 4.20
C ASP A 107 -9.00 -12.93 2.69
N GLN A 108 -9.55 -11.77 2.29
CA GLN A 108 -9.68 -11.42 0.87
C GLN A 108 -8.32 -11.34 0.17
N LEU A 109 -7.31 -10.75 0.81
CA LEU A 109 -5.96 -10.65 0.25
C LEU A 109 -5.36 -12.04 -0.01
N ALA A 110 -5.55 -12.98 0.91
CA ALA A 110 -5.09 -14.36 0.74
C ALA A 110 -5.76 -15.03 -0.47
N ASN A 111 -7.08 -14.89 -0.61
CA ASN A 111 -7.83 -15.46 -1.73
C ASN A 111 -7.42 -14.87 -3.09
N VAL A 112 -7.21 -13.55 -3.13
CA VAL A 112 -6.76 -12.85 -4.34
C VAL A 112 -5.34 -13.28 -4.72
N LYS A 113 -4.44 -13.41 -3.73
CA LYS A 113 -3.07 -13.92 -3.97
C LYS A 113 -3.07 -15.34 -4.52
N ASP A 114 -3.89 -16.23 -3.97
CA ASP A 114 -4.02 -17.61 -4.49
C ASP A 114 -4.51 -17.61 -5.94
N SER A 115 -5.48 -16.74 -6.26
CA SER A 115 -5.97 -16.56 -7.64
C SER A 115 -4.87 -16.07 -8.59
N LEU A 116 -3.98 -15.18 -8.14
CA LEU A 116 -2.81 -14.72 -8.92
C LEU A 116 -1.74 -15.81 -9.12
N LEU A 117 -1.62 -16.75 -8.19
CA LEU A 117 -0.71 -17.90 -8.32
C LEU A 117 -1.25 -18.95 -9.30
N LYS A 118 -2.57 -19.20 -9.25
CA LYS A 118 -3.27 -20.16 -10.12
C LYS A 118 -3.48 -19.63 -11.53
N ARG A 119 -3.57 -18.31 -11.70
CA ARG A 119 -3.51 -17.69 -13.02
C ARG A 119 -2.26 -18.22 -13.70
N PRO A 120 -2.35 -18.88 -14.87
CA PRO A 120 -1.18 -19.19 -15.66
C PRO A 120 -0.57 -17.83 -15.94
N ARG A 121 0.45 -17.47 -15.16
CA ARG A 121 1.23 -16.27 -15.40
C ARG A 121 1.65 -16.47 -16.83
N ALA A 122 1.06 -15.69 -17.74
CA ALA A 122 1.63 -15.43 -19.03
C ALA A 122 2.90 -14.65 -18.72
N LEU A 123 3.89 -15.35 -18.15
CA LEU A 123 5.30 -15.16 -18.38
C LEU A 123 5.38 -15.26 -19.90
N GLY A 124 5.02 -14.16 -20.58
CA GLY A 124 5.34 -13.96 -21.97
C GLY A 124 6.81 -14.31 -22.04
N CYS A 125 7.12 -15.36 -22.81
CA CYS A 125 8.40 -16.06 -22.79
C CYS A 125 9.54 -15.08 -22.56
N ARG A 126 9.96 -14.92 -21.30
CA ARG A 126 11.10 -14.09 -20.97
C ARG A 126 12.25 -15.07 -21.04
N CYS A 127 12.82 -15.20 -22.24
CA CYS A 127 14.07 -15.91 -22.46
C CYS A 127 15.22 -15.12 -21.81
N SER A 128 15.17 -14.92 -20.50
CA SER A 128 16.34 -14.54 -19.73
C SER A 128 17.08 -15.83 -19.41
N ARG A 129 18.14 -16.06 -20.20
CA ARG A 129 19.25 -17.02 -20.02
C ARG A 129 19.02 -18.43 -20.60
N PRO A 130 19.79 -18.87 -21.62
CA PRO A 130 19.70 -20.22 -22.16
C PRO A 130 20.54 -21.15 -21.30
N ALA A 131 19.90 -22.00 -20.49
CA ALA A 131 20.59 -23.12 -19.85
C ALA A 131 19.76 -24.42 -19.81
N ALA A 132 18.50 -24.40 -20.22
CA ALA A 132 17.66 -25.60 -20.24
C ALA A 132 17.24 -25.96 -21.67
N PRO A 133 17.32 -27.25 -22.07
CA PRO A 133 16.60 -27.71 -23.25
C PRO A 133 15.08 -27.48 -23.02
N PRO A 134 14.31 -27.22 -24.09
CA PRO A 134 12.85 -27.09 -23.96
C PRO A 134 12.27 -28.39 -23.37
N PRO A 135 11.23 -28.31 -22.52
CA PRO A 135 10.56 -29.51 -22.04
C PRO A 135 9.96 -30.29 -23.22
N SER A 136 10.04 -31.61 -23.16
CA SER A 136 9.63 -32.58 -24.21
C SER A 136 8.13 -32.57 -24.58
N GLY A 137 7.36 -31.60 -24.09
CA GLY A 137 5.92 -31.45 -24.32
C GLY A 137 5.51 -30.25 -25.19
N CYS A 138 6.44 -29.50 -25.77
CA CYS A 138 6.09 -28.40 -26.67
C CYS A 138 5.77 -28.92 -28.09
N THR A 139 4.56 -29.38 -28.33
CA THR A 139 4.01 -29.51 -29.68
C THR A 139 3.71 -28.11 -30.22
N PHE A 140 4.53 -27.66 -31.17
CA PHE A 140 4.34 -26.39 -31.89
C PHE A 140 2.97 -26.36 -32.59
N PRO A 141 2.26 -25.21 -32.56
CA PRO A 141 2.29 -24.37 -33.77
C PRO A 141 2.08 -22.88 -33.44
N THR A 142 3.14 -22.10 -33.21
CA THR A 142 3.02 -20.64 -33.39
C THR A 142 4.20 -20.05 -34.17
N PRO A 143 3.97 -19.05 -35.05
CA PRO A 143 5.02 -18.43 -35.88
C PRO A 143 6.15 -17.79 -35.06
N ARG A 144 5.85 -17.35 -33.84
CA ARG A 144 6.76 -16.64 -32.95
C ARG A 144 7.92 -17.53 -32.45
N CYS A 145 7.67 -18.84 -32.29
CA CYS A 145 8.68 -19.79 -31.87
C CYS A 145 9.68 -20.15 -32.99
N ARG A 146 9.35 -19.98 -34.28
CA ARG A 146 10.27 -20.25 -35.40
C ARG A 146 11.47 -19.29 -35.44
N ARG A 147 11.29 -18.01 -35.09
CA ARG A 147 12.40 -17.03 -35.06
C ARG A 147 13.39 -17.32 -33.94
N CYS A 148 12.93 -17.72 -32.75
CA CYS A 148 13.79 -18.11 -31.64
C CYS A 148 14.58 -19.40 -31.95
N TRP A 149 13.95 -20.40 -32.59
CA TRP A 149 14.63 -21.65 -32.94
C TRP A 149 15.73 -21.44 -33.98
N ARG A 150 15.45 -20.66 -35.04
CA ARG A 150 16.47 -20.33 -36.06
C ARG A 150 17.69 -19.63 -35.45
N ARG A 151 17.48 -18.73 -34.47
CA ARG A 151 18.56 -17.99 -33.81
C ARG A 151 19.37 -18.84 -32.83
N TRP A 152 18.77 -19.87 -32.22
CA TRP A 152 19.50 -20.84 -31.40
C TRP A 152 20.31 -21.82 -32.26
N ALA A 153 19.75 -22.27 -33.38
CA ALA A 153 20.45 -23.15 -34.33
C ALA A 153 21.67 -22.47 -34.96
N SER A 154 21.60 -21.15 -35.22
CA SER A 154 22.72 -20.39 -35.79
C SER A 154 23.87 -20.12 -34.82
N TRP A 155 23.73 -20.40 -33.53
CA TRP A 155 24.81 -20.32 -32.53
C TRP A 155 25.51 -21.67 -32.31
N ARG A 156 25.05 -22.72 -32.98
CA ARG A 156 25.53 -24.10 -32.84
C ARG A 156 26.17 -24.64 -34.14
N ALA A 157 26.14 -23.84 -35.21
CA ALA A 157 26.91 -24.02 -36.44
C ALA A 157 28.13 -23.10 -36.38
#